data_AF-A0AAU7UBX5-F1
#
_entry.id   AF-A0AAU7UBX5-F1
#
_cell.length_a   1.000
_cell.length_b   1.000
_cell.length_c   1.000
_cell.angle_alpha   90.00
_cell.angle_beta   90.00
_cell.angle_gamma   90.00
#
_symmetry.space_group_name_H-M   'P 1'
#
loop_
_entity.id
_entity.type
_entity.pdbx_description
1 polymer ?
#
loop_
_entity_poly.entity_id
_entity_poly.type
_entity_poly.pdbx_seq_one_letter_code
_entity_poly.pdbx_strand_id
1 'polypeptide(L)'
;MNYAASLAVVVILTFFFPLTVRIGVAYGLPRTLATVALAAVLTFVAATLLIRWQVARYRQAAESVEEARRQVNLDPQNPRAYFVGGEHLASLLLRLGRRREAAEMIDRYARLGGARESEIVALQTALSQAERRQRRGTHLGRGN
;
A
#
# COMPACT_ATOMS: atom_id res chain seq x y z
N MET A 1 12.11 -4.30 -2.14
CA MET A 1 12.35 -3.87 -3.54
C MET A 1 13.38 -4.80 -4.14
N ASN A 2 13.06 -5.51 -5.22
CA ASN A 2 14.06 -6.30 -5.92
C ASN A 2 14.78 -5.38 -6.92
N TYR A 3 15.91 -4.81 -6.50
CA TYR A 3 16.73 -3.91 -7.33
C TYR A 3 17.07 -4.52 -8.70
N ALA A 4 17.19 -5.84 -8.78
CA ALA A 4 17.40 -6.58 -10.01
C ALA A 4 16.29 -6.37 -11.06
N ALA A 5 15.02 -6.28 -10.65
CA ALA A 5 13.91 -6.12 -11.59
C ALA A 5 13.87 -4.72 -12.20
N SER A 6 14.11 -3.67 -11.40
CA SER A 6 14.24 -2.31 -11.90
C SER A 6 15.45 -2.14 -12.80
N LEU A 7 16.58 -2.77 -12.45
CA LEU A 7 17.81 -2.68 -13.22
C LEU A 7 17.67 -3.39 -14.57
N ALA A 8 17.00 -4.55 -14.61
CA ALA A 8 16.67 -5.24 -15.85
C ALA A 8 15.79 -4.39 -16.79
N VAL A 9 14.75 -3.73 -16.26
CA VAL A 9 13.89 -2.84 -17.05
C VAL A 9 14.69 -1.67 -17.62
N VAL A 10 15.55 -1.03 -16.82
CA VAL A 10 16.40 0.08 -17.27
C VAL A 10 17.39 -0.38 -18.34
N VAL A 11 18.03 -1.54 -18.17
CA VAL A 11 18.97 -2.10 -19.15
C VAL A 11 18.28 -2.40 -20.48
N ILE A 12 17.11 -3.04 -20.44
CA ILE A 12 16.33 -3.35 -21.64
C ILE A 12 15.93 -2.07 -22.37
N LEU A 13 15.40 -1.07 -21.66
CA LEU A 13 15.06 0.23 -22.25
C LEU A 13 16.27 0.92 -22.86
N THR A 14 17.40 0.95 -22.14
CA THR A 14 18.62 1.64 -22.59
C THR A 14 19.20 1.01 -23.87
N PHE A 15 19.09 -0.31 -24.03
CA PHE A 15 19.58 -1.00 -25.22
C PHE A 15 18.58 -1.01 -26.38
N PHE A 16 17.32 -1.33 -26.12
CA PHE A 16 16.34 -1.52 -27.18
C PHE A 16 15.80 -0.19 -27.71
N PHE A 17 15.64 0.83 -26.88
CA PHE A 17 15.10 2.11 -27.31
C PHE A 17 15.89 2.78 -28.46
N PRO A 18 17.22 2.97 -28.37
CA PRO A 18 17.99 3.57 -29.46
C PRO A 18 17.99 2.70 -30.74
N LEU A 19 17.89 1.37 -30.59
CA LEU A 19 17.76 0.45 -31.72
C LEU A 19 16.42 0.64 -32.44
N THR A 20 15.31 0.72 -31.70
CA THR A 20 13.96 0.93 -32.26
C THR A 20 13.86 2.29 -32.95
N VAL A 21 14.44 3.35 -32.37
CA VAL A 21 14.48 4.68 -32.99
C VAL A 21 15.31 4.68 -34.27
N ARG A 22 16.47 4.01 -34.29
CA ARG A 22 17.30 3.90 -35.51
C ARG A 22 16.57 3.18 -36.64
N ILE A 23 15.88 2.08 -36.33
CA ILE A 23 15.06 1.35 -37.29
C ILE A 23 13.93 2.26 -37.79
N GLY A 24 13.21 2.93 -36.89
CA GLY A 24 12.11 3.82 -37.26
C GLY A 24 12.52 4.98 -38.18
N VAL A 25 13.68 5.59 -37.93
CA VAL A 25 14.23 6.64 -38.80
C VAL A 25 14.66 6.07 -40.16
N ALA A 26 15.22 4.86 -40.21
CA ALA A 26 15.57 4.19 -41.46
C ALA A 26 14.35 3.88 -42.34
N TYR A 27 13.18 3.68 -41.74
CA TYR A 27 11.90 3.51 -42.44
C TYR A 27 11.15 4.83 -42.70
N GLY A 28 11.75 5.99 -42.43
CA GLY A 28 11.18 7.29 -42.74
C GLY A 28 10.13 7.80 -41.75
N LEU A 29 10.08 7.27 -40.53
CA LEU A 29 9.13 7.77 -39.53
C LEU A 29 9.47 9.21 -39.12
N PRO A 30 8.50 10.14 -39.13
CA PRO A 30 8.69 11.49 -38.63
C PRO A 30 9.08 11.45 -37.14
N ARG A 31 10.01 12.34 -36.76
CA ARG A 31 10.59 12.46 -35.41
C ARG A 31 9.54 12.56 -34.30
N THR A 32 8.38 13.12 -34.62
CA THR A 32 7.21 13.24 -33.74
C THR A 32 6.57 11.89 -33.39
N LEU A 33 6.56 10.92 -34.29
CA LEU A 33 6.05 9.57 -33.97
C LEU A 33 7.01 8.85 -33.03
N ALA A 34 8.33 9.03 -33.20
CA ALA A 34 9.32 8.45 -32.29
C ALA A 34 9.22 9.02 -30.86
N THR A 35 8.99 10.34 -30.71
CA THR A 35 8.82 10.96 -29.39
C THR A 35 7.51 10.53 -28.71
N VAL A 36 6.41 10.44 -29.46
CA VAL A 36 5.14 9.95 -28.94
C VAL A 36 5.22 8.47 -28.53
N ALA A 37 5.88 7.64 -29.34
CA ALA A 37 6.10 6.23 -29.01
C ALA A 37 6.95 6.07 -27.74
N LEU A 38 8.03 6.86 -27.59
CA LEU A 38 8.83 6.88 -26.35
C LEU A 38 7.97 7.26 -25.14
N ALA A 39 7.21 8.35 -25.26
CA ALA A 39 6.37 8.84 -24.17
C ALA A 39 5.32 7.80 -23.74
N ALA A 40 4.71 7.11 -24.71
CA ALA A 40 3.76 6.03 -24.45
C ALA A 40 4.43 4.85 -23.70
N VAL A 41 5.61 4.41 -24.15
CA VAL A 41 6.35 3.32 -23.49
C VAL A 41 6.76 3.71 -22.07
N LEU A 42 7.28 4.92 -21.87
CA LEU A 42 7.67 5.40 -20.54
C LEU A 42 6.47 5.48 -19.59
N THR A 43 5.33 5.98 -20.08
CA THR A 43 4.10 6.06 -19.29
C THR A 43 3.61 4.66 -18.91
N PHE A 44 3.65 3.71 -19.86
CA PHE A 44 3.27 2.33 -19.61
C PHE A 44 4.16 1.63 -18.57
N VAL A 45 5.48 1.84 -18.67
CA VAL A 45 6.45 1.27 -17.71
C VAL A 45 6.25 1.90 -16.32
N ALA A 46 6.08 3.21 -16.24
CA ALA A 46 5.80 3.90 -14.98
C ALA A 46 4.52 3.38 -14.33
N ALA A 47 3.43 3.26 -15.09
CA ALA A 47 2.16 2.71 -14.60
C ALA A 47 2.32 1.28 -14.07
N THR A 48 3.03 0.41 -14.82
CA THR A 48 3.27 -0.98 -14.41
C THR A 48 4.08 -1.07 -13.12
N LEU A 49 5.12 -0.24 -12.98
CA LEU A 49 5.94 -0.19 -11.77
C LEU A 49 5.14 0.31 -10.56
N LEU A 50 4.30 1.32 -10.74
CA LEU A 50 3.43 1.85 -9.69
C LEU A 50 2.42 0.80 -9.21
N ILE A 51 1.74 0.12 -10.13
CA ILE A 51 0.79 -0.96 -9.80
C ILE A 51 1.51 -2.07 -9.03
N ARG A 52 2.66 -2.53 -9.53
CA ARG A 52 3.42 -3.61 -8.89
C ARG A 52 3.91 -3.21 -7.50
N TRP A 53 4.35 -1.97 -7.31
CA TRP A 53 4.74 -1.42 -6.01
C TRP A 53 3.55 -1.36 -5.05
N GLN A 54 2.40 -0.85 -5.51
CA GLN A 54 1.19 -0.77 -4.71
C GLN A 54 0.70 -2.15 -4.26
N VAL A 55 0.70 -3.12 -5.17
CA VAL A 55 0.31 -4.51 -4.87
C VAL A 55 1.30 -5.16 -3.88
N ALA A 56 2.61 -5.00 -4.08
CA ALA A 56 3.61 -5.54 -3.17
C ALA A 56 3.46 -4.96 -1.75
N ARG A 57 3.26 -3.64 -1.65
CA ARG A 57 3.02 -2.97 -0.37
C ARG A 57 1.73 -3.45 0.29
N TYR A 58 0.66 -3.63 -0.48
CA TYR A 58 -0.61 -4.13 0.05
C TYR A 58 -0.48 -5.56 0.57
N ARG A 59 0.24 -6.44 -0.16
CA ARG A 59 0.52 -7.81 0.28
C ARG A 59 1.29 -7.85 1.59
N GLN A 60 2.36 -7.06 1.72
CA GLN A 60 3.13 -6.98 2.96
C GLN A 60 2.28 -6.50 4.16
N ALA A 61 1.41 -5.52 3.94
CA ALA A 61 0.50 -5.05 4.98
C ALA A 61 -0.59 -6.08 5.34
N ALA A 62 -1.01 -6.91 4.38
CA ALA A 62 -1.95 -8.01 4.64
C ALA A 62 -1.27 -9.15 5.42
N GLU A 63 -0.05 -9.52 5.04
CA GLU A 63 0.76 -10.54 5.72
C GLU A 63 1.02 -10.16 7.19
N SER A 64 1.38 -8.91 7.48
CA SER A 64 1.60 -8.45 8.86
C SER A 64 0.33 -8.50 9.71
N VAL A 65 -0.83 -8.27 9.11
CA VAL A 65 -2.13 -8.39 9.78
C VAL A 65 -2.47 -9.84 10.07
N GLU A 66 -2.18 -10.75 9.14
CA GLU A 66 -2.36 -12.19 9.38
C GLU A 66 -1.44 -12.71 10.49
N GLU A 67 -0.17 -12.30 10.49
CA GLU A 67 0.78 -12.65 11.54
C GLU A 67 0.31 -12.15 12.91
N ALA A 68 -0.09 -10.88 12.98
CA ALA A 68 -0.65 -10.29 14.20
C ALA A 68 -1.92 -11.01 14.68
N ARG A 69 -2.80 -11.44 13.77
CA ARG A 69 -3.97 -12.24 14.12
C ARG A 69 -3.59 -13.60 14.67
N ARG A 70 -2.61 -14.27 14.07
CA ARG A 70 -2.11 -15.57 14.58
C ARG A 70 -1.57 -15.40 16.00
N GLN A 71 -0.80 -14.34 16.25
CA GLN A 71 -0.27 -14.06 17.59
C GLN A 71 -1.37 -13.79 18.62
N VAL A 72 -2.37 -12.95 18.29
CA VAL A 72 -3.53 -12.70 19.17
C VAL A 72 -4.35 -13.98 19.40
N ASN A 73 -4.48 -14.85 18.39
CA ASN A 73 -5.22 -16.10 18.54
C ASN A 73 -4.49 -17.12 19.44
N LEU A 74 -3.16 -17.09 19.47
CA LEU A 74 -2.37 -17.95 20.35
C LEU A 74 -2.47 -17.53 21.82
N ASP A 75 -2.48 -16.23 22.08
CA ASP A 75 -2.55 -15.69 23.45
C ASP A 75 -3.45 -14.43 23.51
N PRO A 76 -4.78 -14.61 23.55
CA PRO A 76 -5.74 -13.51 23.41
C PRO A 76 -5.80 -12.60 24.64
N GLN A 77 -5.32 -13.05 25.80
CA GLN A 77 -5.36 -12.31 27.06
C GLN A 77 -4.09 -11.47 27.29
N ASN A 78 -3.05 -11.69 26.49
CA ASN A 78 -1.80 -10.99 26.62
C ASN A 78 -1.79 -9.70 25.79
N PRO A 79 -1.66 -8.52 26.42
CA PRO A 79 -1.60 -7.24 25.70
C PRO A 79 -0.47 -7.17 24.67
N ARG A 80 0.65 -7.86 24.90
CA ARG A 80 1.78 -7.90 23.97
C ARG A 80 1.47 -8.66 22.69
N ALA A 81 0.51 -9.58 22.73
CA ALA A 81 0.10 -10.34 21.54
C ALA A 81 -0.56 -9.46 20.48
N TYR A 82 -1.07 -8.28 20.86
CA TYR A 82 -1.68 -7.31 19.95
C TYR A 82 -0.65 -6.44 19.22
N PHE A 83 0.64 -6.58 19.51
CA PHE A 83 1.71 -5.84 18.86
C PHE A 83 2.61 -6.77 18.04
N VAL A 84 2.83 -6.39 16.77
CA VAL A 84 3.78 -7.06 15.85
C VAL A 84 4.74 -6.02 15.30
N GLY A 85 6.05 -6.28 15.46
CA GLY A 85 7.09 -5.34 15.01
C GLY A 85 7.00 -3.96 15.64
N GLY A 86 6.44 -3.86 16.86
CA GLY A 86 6.21 -2.59 17.56
C GLY A 86 4.96 -1.82 17.12
N GLU A 87 4.16 -2.37 16.20
CA GLU A 87 2.92 -1.76 15.73
C GLU A 87 1.69 -2.56 16.20
N HIS A 88 0.62 -1.86 16.60
CA HIS A 88 -0.60 -2.49 17.12
C HIS A 88 -1.48 -3.04 15.97
N LEU A 89 -2.09 -4.21 16.17
CA LEU A 89 -2.98 -4.84 15.17
C LEU A 89 -4.07 -3.88 14.68
N ALA A 90 -4.67 -3.11 15.58
CA ALA A 90 -5.70 -2.15 15.18
C ALA A 90 -5.17 -1.03 14.26
N SER A 91 -3.93 -0.56 14.41
CA SER A 91 -3.38 0.46 13.50
C SER A 91 -3.10 -0.12 12.11
N LEU A 92 -2.63 -1.37 12.05
CA LEU A 92 -2.48 -2.10 10.79
C LEU A 92 -3.84 -2.27 10.09
N LEU A 93 -4.89 -2.63 10.83
CA LEU A 93 -6.25 -2.75 10.29
C LEU A 93 -6.81 -1.39 9.80
N LEU A 94 -6.54 -0.30 10.52
CA LEU A 94 -6.92 1.04 10.08
C LEU A 94 -6.24 1.46 8.76
N ARG A 95 -4.96 1.10 8.56
CA ARG A 95 -4.23 1.36 7.31
C ARG A 95 -4.82 0.62 6.11
N LEU A 96 -5.34 -0.59 6.34
CA LEU A 96 -6.06 -1.38 5.33
C LEU A 96 -7.53 -0.96 5.15
N GLY A 97 -8.01 0.04 5.89
CA GLY A 97 -9.42 0.47 5.85
C GLY A 97 -10.40 -0.46 6.57
N ARG A 98 -9.91 -1.49 7.29
CA ARG A 98 -10.71 -2.47 8.03
C ARG A 98 -11.14 -1.94 9.40
N ARG A 99 -11.93 -0.88 9.41
CA ARG A 99 -12.21 -0.10 10.64
C ARG A 99 -13.11 -0.79 11.65
N ARG A 100 -14.11 -1.55 11.17
CA ARG A 100 -14.99 -2.33 12.06
C ARG A 100 -14.17 -3.31 12.90
N GLU A 101 -13.29 -4.03 12.22
CA GLU A 101 -12.39 -4.98 12.88
C GLU A 101 -11.36 -4.27 13.76
N ALA A 102 -10.85 -3.11 13.35
CA ALA A 102 -9.98 -2.31 14.21
C ALA A 102 -10.68 -1.88 15.51
N ALA A 103 -11.94 -1.44 15.43
CA ALA A 103 -12.73 -1.06 16.60
C ALA A 103 -12.93 -2.25 17.55
N GLU A 104 -13.33 -3.42 17.02
CA GLU A 104 -13.49 -4.64 17.81
C GLU A 104 -12.18 -5.04 18.53
N MET A 105 -11.03 -4.89 17.86
CA MET A 105 -9.73 -5.19 18.46
C MET A 105 -9.35 -4.17 19.53
N ILE A 106 -9.65 -2.88 19.34
CA ILE A 106 -9.42 -1.83 20.34
C ILE A 106 -10.28 -2.10 21.59
N ASP A 107 -11.56 -2.42 21.41
CA ASP A 107 -12.47 -2.73 22.52
C ASP A 107 -12.03 -3.98 23.29
N ARG A 108 -11.54 -5.00 22.57
CA ARG A 108 -10.99 -6.21 23.20
C ARG A 108 -9.71 -5.89 23.98
N TYR A 109 -8.80 -5.12 23.38
CA TYR A 109 -7.56 -4.70 24.01
C TYR A 109 -7.80 -3.83 25.26
N ALA A 110 -8.76 -2.90 25.21
CA ALA A 110 -9.13 -2.04 26.33
C ALA A 110 -9.69 -2.82 27.54
N ARG A 111 -10.27 -4.00 27.30
CA ARG A 111 -10.73 -4.90 28.38
C ARG A 111 -9.60 -5.70 29.02
N LEU A 112 -8.39 -5.67 28.45
CA LEU A 112 -7.24 -6.33 29.06
C LEU A 112 -6.68 -5.43 30.16
N GLY A 113 -6.58 -5.94 31.39
CA GLY A 113 -6.08 -5.19 32.55
C GLY A 113 -4.61 -4.75 32.47
N GLY A 114 -3.89 -5.10 31.40
CA GLY A 114 -2.51 -4.65 31.14
C GLY A 114 -2.37 -3.67 29.98
N ALA A 115 -3.47 -3.20 29.40
CA ALA A 115 -3.45 -2.16 28.37
C ALA A 115 -3.16 -0.79 29.00
N ARG A 116 -2.28 0.00 28.38
CA ARG A 116 -2.03 1.37 28.84
C ARG A 116 -3.14 2.28 28.34
N GLU A 117 -3.72 3.07 29.25
CA GLU A 117 -4.79 4.03 28.91
C GLU A 117 -4.39 4.98 27.78
N SER A 118 -3.14 5.46 27.80
CA SER A 118 -2.61 6.34 26.74
C SER A 118 -2.58 5.66 25.36
N GLU A 119 -2.34 4.35 25.29
CA GLU A 119 -2.34 3.58 24.05
C GLU A 119 -3.77 3.38 23.53
N ILE A 120 -4.72 3.08 24.43
CA ILE A 120 -6.14 2.96 24.10
C ILE A 120 -6.68 4.28 23.53
N VAL A 121 -6.40 5.41 24.19
CA VAL A 121 -6.83 6.74 23.75
C VAL A 121 -6.21 7.10 22.40
N ALA A 122 -4.93 6.78 22.18
CA ALA A 122 -4.28 7.00 20.89
C ALA A 122 -4.95 6.20 19.76
N LEU A 123 -5.29 4.93 20.01
CA LEU A 123 -5.96 4.06 19.05
C LEU A 123 -7.40 4.52 18.74
N GLN A 124 -8.16 4.92 19.75
CA GLN A 124 -9.50 5.49 19.57
C GLN A 124 -9.45 6.81 18.80
N THR A 125 -8.47 7.66 19.09
CA THR A 125 -8.24 8.90 18.35
C THR A 125 -7.95 8.60 16.87
N ALA A 126 -7.08 7.63 16.59
CA ALA A 126 -6.78 7.19 15.23
C ALA A 126 -8.02 6.64 14.50
N LEU A 127 -8.86 5.85 15.18
CA LEU A 127 -10.13 5.36 14.63
C LEU A 127 -11.09 6.51 14.30
N SER A 128 -11.30 7.44 15.22
CA SER A 128 -12.20 8.59 15.02
C SER A 128 -11.75 9.48 13.85
N GLN A 129 -10.44 9.70 13.71
CA GLN A 129 -9.87 10.42 12.57
C GLN A 129 -10.12 9.67 11.26
N ALA A 130 -9.94 8.35 11.25
CA ALA A 130 -10.21 7.54 10.07
C ALA A 130 -11.68 7.65 9.67
N GLU A 131 -12.62 7.52 10.62
CA GLU A 131 -14.07 7.66 10.40
C GLU A 131 -14.45 9.00 9.78
N ARG A 132 -13.91 10.11 10.31
CA ARG A 132 -14.13 11.46 9.76
C ARG A 132 -13.71 11.56 8.30
N ARG A 133 -12.58 10.95 7.91
CA ARG A 133 -12.11 10.95 6.52
C ARG A 133 -13.08 10.22 5.58
N GLN A 134 -13.67 9.10 6.00
CA GLN A 134 -14.65 8.41 5.16
C GLN A 134 -15.95 9.16 5.04
N ARG A 135 -16.48 9.73 6.14
CA ARG A 135 -17.72 10.52 6.06
C ARG A 135 -17.56 11.67 5.05
N ARG A 136 -16.41 12.35 5.06
CA ARG A 136 -16.08 13.39 4.06
C ARG A 136 -15.99 12.83 2.63
N GLY A 137 -15.33 11.69 2.42
CA GLY A 137 -15.26 11.05 1.10
C GLY A 137 -16.60 10.55 0.56
N THR A 138 -17.52 10.13 1.44
CA THR A 138 -18.84 9.62 1.05
C THR A 138 -19.82 10.73 0.69
N HIS A 139 -19.68 11.91 1.30
CA HIS A 139 -20.49 13.09 0.94
C HIS A 139 -20.07 13.74 -0.38
N LEU A 140 -18.80 13.62 -0.79
CA LEU A 140 -18.31 14.13 -2.08
C LEU A 140 -18.70 13.27 -3.28
N GLY A 141 -19.14 12.02 -3.07
CA GLY A 141 -19.60 11.12 -4.15
C GLY A 141 -21.11 11.13 -4.40
N ARG A 142 -21.88 11.96 -3.69
CA ARG A 142 -23.36 11.99 -3.75
C ARG A 142 -23.93 13.31 -4.28
N GLY A 143 -23.09 14.16 -4.84
CA GLY A 143 -23.45 15.40 -5.53
C GLY A 143 -23.01 15.33 -6.99
N ASN A 144 -23.66 14.45 -7.76
CA ASN A 144 -23.73 14.48 -9.22
C ASN A 144 -25.03 13.80 -9.63
#